data_AF-A0A2X1MTM7-F1
#
_entry.id   AF-A0A2X1MTM7-F1
#
_cell.length_a   1.000
_cell.length_b   1.000
_cell.length_c   1.000
_cell.angle_alpha   90.00
_cell.angle_beta   90.00
_cell.angle_gamma   90.00
#
_symmetry.space_group_name_H-M   'P 1'
#
loop_
_entity.id
_entity.type
_entity.pdbx_description
1 polymer ?
#
loop_
_entity_poly.entity_id
_entity_poly.type
_entity_poly.pdbx_seq_one_letter_code
_entity_poly.pdbx_strand_id
1 'polypeptide(L)'
;MEHLPATHLQKLVTRLESAKRLITQRRKKHWDESDVVLITYADQFHSNDLKPLPTFNQFYHQWLQSIFSHVHLLPFYPWSSDDGFSVIDYHQVASEAGSGRIFSNSVNAVI
;
A
#
# COMPACT_ATOMS: atom_id res chain seq x y z
N MET A 1 -18.39 11.37 -29.22
CA MET A 1 -18.04 10.18 -28.43
C MET A 1 -16.76 9.64 -29.02
N GLU A 2 -15.62 9.93 -28.39
CA GLU A 2 -14.29 9.66 -28.93
C GLU A 2 -14.07 8.15 -29.08
N HIS A 3 -13.85 7.67 -30.31
CA HIS A 3 -13.57 6.27 -30.57
C HIS A 3 -12.20 5.92 -30.00
N LEU A 4 -12.15 5.10 -28.95
CA LEU A 4 -10.91 4.54 -28.43
C LEU A 4 -10.24 3.71 -29.55
N PRO A 5 -9.06 4.11 -30.06
CA PRO A 5 -8.40 3.35 -31.11
C PRO A 5 -8.00 1.95 -30.59
N ALA A 6 -8.09 0.94 -31.45
CA ALA A 6 -7.82 -0.48 -31.13
C ALA A 6 -6.46 -0.71 -30.43
N THR A 7 -5.52 0.22 -30.59
CA THR A 7 -4.21 0.23 -29.93
C THR A 7 -4.29 0.40 -28.41
N HIS A 8 -5.27 1.13 -27.87
CA HIS A 8 -5.45 1.28 -26.42
C HIS A 8 -5.97 0.01 -25.77
N LEU A 9 -6.94 -0.67 -26.41
CA LEU A 9 -7.47 -1.94 -25.92
C LEU A 9 -6.34 -2.98 -25.83
N GLN A 10 -5.50 -3.08 -26.87
CA GLN A 10 -4.37 -4.01 -26.86
C GLN A 10 -3.38 -3.70 -25.72
N LYS A 11 -3.04 -2.42 -25.51
CA LYS A 11 -2.16 -2.01 -24.41
C LYS A 11 -2.75 -2.36 -23.04
N LEU A 12 -4.05 -2.14 -22.85
CA LEU A 12 -4.75 -2.49 -21.62
C LEU A 12 -4.72 -4.00 -21.38
N VAL A 13 -5.08 -4.80 -22.38
CA VAL A 13 -5.05 -6.28 -22.28
C VAL A 13 -3.65 -6.77 -21.93
N THR A 14 -2.59 -6.26 -22.57
CA THR A 14 -1.20 -6.63 -22.25
C THR A 14 -0.83 -6.30 -20.80
N ARG A 15 -1.24 -5.12 -20.28
CA ARG A 15 -1.00 -4.74 -18.88
C ARG A 15 -1.77 -5.65 -17.92
N LEU A 16 -3.02 -5.98 -18.23
CA LEU A 16 -3.84 -6.88 -17.41
C LEU A 16 -3.25 -8.29 -17.35
N GLU A 17 -2.84 -8.86 -18.49
CA GLU A 17 -2.23 -10.19 -18.52
C GLU A 17 -0.88 -10.24 -17.81
N SER A 18 -0.07 -9.18 -17.93
CA SER A 18 1.17 -9.04 -17.16
C SER A 18 0.90 -8.95 -15.65
N ALA A 19 -0.08 -8.14 -15.23
CA ALA A 19 -0.42 -7.95 -13.83
C ALA A 19 -1.01 -9.22 -13.20
N LYS A 20 -1.86 -9.97 -13.92
CA LYS A 20 -2.42 -11.24 -13.45
C LYS A 20 -1.32 -12.24 -13.04
N ARG A 21 -0.20 -12.28 -13.78
CA ARG A 21 0.94 -13.18 -13.48
C ARG A 21 1.67 -12.81 -12.19
N LEU A 22 1.58 -11.55 -11.75
CA LEU A 22 2.21 -11.08 -10.50
C LEU A 22 1.38 -11.45 -9.26
N ILE A 23 0.10 -11.79 -9.41
CA ILE A 23 -0.78 -12.14 -8.30
C ILE A 23 -0.56 -13.62 -7.94
N THR A 24 0.37 -13.86 -7.03
CA THR A 24 0.76 -15.22 -6.60
C THR A 24 0.03 -15.69 -5.34
N GLN A 25 -0.47 -14.76 -4.51
CA GLN A 25 -1.15 -15.08 -3.27
C GLN A 25 -2.64 -15.35 -3.49
N ARG A 26 -3.13 -16.45 -2.91
CA ARG A 26 -4.55 -16.79 -2.91
C ARG A 26 -5.28 -15.90 -1.89
N ARG A 27 -6.15 -15.03 -2.38
CA ARG A 27 -7.01 -14.20 -1.52
C ARG A 27 -8.05 -15.05 -0.80
N LYS A 28 -8.34 -14.70 0.46
CA LYS A 28 -9.48 -15.22 1.21
C LYS A 28 -10.77 -14.87 0.45
N LYS A 29 -11.69 -15.83 0.30
CA LYS A 29 -12.88 -15.68 -0.55
C LYS A 29 -13.94 -14.75 0.07
N HIS A 30 -14.06 -14.76 1.40
CA HIS A 30 -14.99 -13.92 2.14
C HIS A 30 -14.31 -13.39 3.39
N TRP A 31 -14.68 -12.19 3.80
CA TRP A 31 -14.26 -11.65 5.09
C TRP A 31 -15.15 -12.22 6.20
N ASP A 32 -14.60 -12.35 7.40
CA ASP A 32 -15.30 -12.72 8.63
C ASP A 32 -14.82 -11.83 9.78
N GLU A 33 -15.32 -12.07 10.99
CA GLU A 33 -15.01 -11.27 12.18
C GLU A 33 -13.53 -11.33 12.60
N SER A 34 -12.74 -12.28 12.08
CA SER A 34 -11.30 -12.34 12.33
C SER A 34 -10.51 -11.38 11.42
N ASP A 35 -11.14 -10.79 10.40
CA ASP A 35 -10.50 -9.83 9.50
C ASP A 35 -10.48 -8.42 10.11
N VAL A 36 -9.58 -8.20 11.07
CA VAL A 36 -9.38 -6.89 11.71
C VAL A 36 -8.37 -6.06 10.93
N VAL A 37 -8.77 -4.84 10.55
CA VAL A 37 -7.96 -3.91 9.75
C VAL A 37 -7.42 -2.79 10.63
N LEU A 38 -6.10 -2.59 10.59
CA LEU A 38 -5.46 -1.39 11.13
C LEU A 38 -5.44 -0.30 10.06
N ILE A 39 -6.08 0.84 10.32
CA ILE A 39 -6.00 2.03 9.46
C ILE A 39 -5.09 3.05 10.15
N THR A 40 -4.02 3.48 9.49
CA THR A 40 -3.06 4.44 10.08
C THR A 40 -2.34 5.27 9.02
N TYR A 41 -1.92 6.48 9.37
CA TYR A 41 -0.95 7.23 8.56
C TYR A 41 0.45 6.61 8.69
N ALA A 42 1.22 6.72 7.62
CA ALA A 42 2.60 6.21 7.54
C ALA A 42 3.54 6.93 8.52
N ASP A 43 3.20 8.14 8.94
CA ASP A 43 3.98 8.97 9.82
C ASP A 43 3.59 8.86 11.31
N GLN A 44 2.56 8.10 11.69
CA GLN A 44 2.14 8.03 13.10
C GLN A 44 3.22 7.45 14.04
N PHE A 45 4.06 6.54 13.53
CA PHE A 45 5.06 5.84 14.31
C PHE A 45 6.42 6.52 14.20
N HIS A 46 6.95 6.95 15.33
CA HIS A 46 8.20 7.71 15.40
C HIS A 46 9.24 7.01 16.24
N SER A 47 10.49 7.12 15.82
CA SER A 47 11.67 6.76 16.62
C SER A 47 12.76 7.79 16.38
N ASN A 48 13.74 7.85 17.28
CA ASN A 48 14.86 8.79 17.14
C ASN A 48 15.83 8.41 16.02
N ASP A 49 15.88 7.11 15.67
CA ASP A 49 16.93 6.55 14.81
C ASP A 49 16.43 6.18 13.40
N LEU A 50 15.11 5.99 13.23
CA LEU A 50 14.53 5.51 11.97
C LEU A 50 13.43 6.43 11.45
N LYS A 51 13.27 6.43 10.13
CA LYS A 51 12.13 7.05 9.46
C LYS A 51 10.80 6.35 9.83
N PRO A 52 9.65 6.99 9.59
CA PRO A 52 8.38 6.47 10.07
C PRO A 52 7.98 5.10 9.53
N LEU A 53 8.12 4.83 8.23
CA LEU A 53 7.73 3.52 7.67
C LEU A 53 8.56 2.34 8.23
N PRO A 54 9.90 2.42 8.31
CA PRO A 54 10.69 1.41 9.02
C PRO A 54 10.31 1.25 10.49
N THR A 55 10.03 2.36 11.19
CA THR A 55 9.58 2.34 12.59
C THR A 55 8.26 1.60 12.73
N PHE A 56 7.27 1.94 11.89
CA PHE A 56 5.98 1.27 11.82
C PHE A 56 6.14 -0.23 11.56
N ASN A 57 6.97 -0.62 10.59
CA ASN A 57 7.17 -2.02 10.25
C ASN A 57 7.74 -2.83 11.43
N GLN A 58 8.71 -2.26 12.17
CA GLN A 58 9.22 -2.90 13.40
C GLN A 58 8.15 -2.99 14.48
N PHE A 59 7.41 -1.90 14.71
CA PHE A 59 6.36 -1.85 15.72
C PHE A 59 5.24 -2.85 15.43
N TYR A 60 4.79 -2.90 14.17
CA TYR A 60 3.73 -3.79 13.73
C TYR A 60 4.10 -5.26 13.97
N HIS A 61 5.29 -5.67 13.53
CA HIS A 61 5.75 -7.05 13.69
C HIS A 61 5.97 -7.44 15.16
N GLN A 62 6.39 -6.50 16.00
CA GLN A 62 6.65 -6.79 17.41
C GLN A 62 5.37 -6.89 18.25
N TRP A 63 4.36 -6.05 17.98
CA TRP A 63 3.21 -5.90 18.89
C TRP A 63 1.83 -6.08 18.26
N LEU A 64 1.67 -5.85 16.95
CA LEU A 64 0.34 -5.74 16.32
C LEU A 64 -0.01 -6.90 15.39
N GLN A 65 0.97 -7.64 14.90
CA GLN A 65 0.79 -8.69 13.90
C GLN A 65 -0.17 -9.81 14.34
N SER A 66 -0.25 -10.12 15.64
CA SER A 66 -1.16 -11.16 16.15
C SER A 66 -2.62 -10.69 16.25
N ILE A 67 -2.87 -9.38 16.15
CA ILE A 67 -4.19 -8.76 16.35
C ILE A 67 -4.81 -8.38 15.01
N PHE A 68 -4.02 -7.72 14.14
CA PHE A 68 -4.50 -7.22 12.86
C PHE A 68 -4.09 -8.16 11.74
N SER A 69 -5.06 -8.59 10.95
CA SER A 69 -4.80 -9.41 9.76
C SER A 69 -4.45 -8.56 8.53
N HIS A 70 -4.81 -7.26 8.56
CA HIS A 70 -4.62 -6.33 7.46
C HIS A 70 -4.16 -4.96 7.95
N VAL A 71 -3.41 -4.26 7.10
CA VAL A 71 -3.01 -2.87 7.31
C VAL A 71 -3.46 -2.04 6.11
N HIS A 72 -4.18 -0.96 6.39
CA HIS A 72 -4.44 0.10 5.44
C HIS A 72 -3.58 1.31 5.80
N LEU A 73 -2.58 1.59 4.97
CA LEU A 73 -1.75 2.78 5.13
C LEU A 73 -2.39 3.93 4.36
N LEU A 74 -2.74 4.99 5.09
CA LEU A 74 -3.17 6.24 4.49
C LEU A 74 -2.03 6.87 3.68
N PRO A 75 -2.33 7.80 2.75
CA PRO A 75 -1.39 8.22 1.71
C PRO A 75 0.00 8.60 2.23
N PHE A 76 1.02 8.05 1.59
CA PHE A 76 2.44 8.22 1.92
C PHE A 76 3.29 8.61 0.70
N TYR A 77 2.62 9.04 -0.37
CA TYR A 77 3.24 9.61 -1.56
C TYR A 77 3.53 11.09 -1.34
N PRO A 78 4.50 11.71 -2.05
CA PRO A 78 4.66 13.17 -2.04
C PRO A 78 3.32 13.84 -2.34
N TRP A 79 2.94 14.82 -1.54
CA TRP A 79 1.63 15.46 -1.60
C TRP A 79 1.75 16.98 -1.42
N SER A 80 0.74 17.70 -1.87
CA SER A 80 0.71 19.17 -1.87
C SER A 80 -0.26 19.79 -0.86
N SER A 81 -1.35 19.09 -0.57
CA SER A 81 -2.39 19.47 0.40
C SER A 81 -3.25 18.26 0.80
N ASP A 82 -4.29 18.48 1.61
CA ASP A 82 -5.30 17.49 2.00
C ASP A 82 -4.67 16.26 2.67
N ASP A 83 -3.72 16.47 3.58
CA ASP A 83 -3.08 15.46 4.44
C ASP A 83 -2.71 14.15 3.70
N GLY A 84 -2.11 14.30 2.51
CA GLY A 84 -1.66 13.17 1.68
C GLY A 84 -2.57 12.84 0.49
N PHE A 85 -3.80 13.34 0.44
CA PHE A 85 -4.76 13.01 -0.63
C PHE A 85 -4.57 13.84 -1.91
N SER A 86 -3.84 14.95 -1.86
CA SER A 86 -3.44 15.72 -3.07
C SER A 86 -2.04 15.30 -3.56
N VAL A 87 -1.95 14.07 -4.09
CA VAL A 87 -0.70 13.42 -4.51
C VAL A 87 -0.03 14.15 -5.68
N ILE A 88 1.28 14.38 -5.55
CA ILE A 88 2.15 14.96 -6.56
C ILE A 88 2.70 13.85 -7.49
N ASP A 89 3.16 12.73 -6.92
CA ASP A 89 3.74 11.62 -7.69
C ASP A 89 3.45 10.25 -7.06
N TYR A 90 2.65 9.43 -7.75
CA TYR A 90 2.27 8.07 -7.33
C TYR A 90 3.40 7.03 -7.49
N HIS A 91 4.51 7.38 -8.14
CA HIS A 91 5.64 6.48 -8.37
C HIS A 91 6.76 6.65 -7.34
N GLN A 92 6.62 7.58 -6.40
CA GLN A 92 7.62 7.86 -5.37
C GLN A 92 7.02 7.77 -3.97
N VAL A 93 7.78 7.27 -3.01
CA VAL A 93 7.41 7.37 -1.59
C VAL A 93 7.88 8.73 -1.07
N ALA A 94 7.07 9.38 -0.24
CA ALA A 94 7.41 10.65 0.37
C ALA A 94 8.72 10.54 1.17
N SER A 95 9.63 11.49 0.98
CA SER A 95 10.97 11.44 1.58
C SER A 95 10.95 11.40 3.12
N GLU A 96 9.93 12.02 3.69
CA GLU A 96 9.60 12.09 5.10
C GLU A 96 9.17 10.73 5.65
N ALA A 97 8.46 9.90 4.86
CA ALA A 97 8.04 8.56 5.23
C ALA A 97 9.20 7.54 5.17
N GLY A 98 10.18 7.78 4.28
CA GLY A 98 11.39 6.98 4.09
C GLY A 98 11.29 5.93 2.98
N SER A 99 12.40 5.31 2.59
CA SER A 99 12.43 4.26 1.55
C SER A 99 12.01 2.91 2.13
N GLY A 100 10.70 2.67 2.22
CA GLY A 100 10.16 1.41 2.72
C GLY A 100 9.90 0.41 1.60
N ARG A 101 10.53 -0.76 1.65
CA ARG A 101 9.89 -1.99 1.17
C ARG A 101 8.79 -2.27 2.20
N ILE A 102 7.60 -1.70 1.98
CA ILE A 102 6.67 -1.37 3.06
C ILE A 102 6.16 -2.62 3.81
N PHE A 103 6.21 -3.80 3.21
CA PHE A 103 5.79 -5.03 3.89
C PHE A 103 6.63 -6.23 3.44
N SER A 104 6.94 -7.12 4.40
CA SER A 104 7.27 -8.51 4.08
C SER A 104 6.00 -9.21 3.57
N ASN A 105 6.13 -10.32 2.84
CA ASN A 105 5.01 -11.07 2.21
C ASN A 105 3.89 -11.54 3.16
N SER A 106 3.96 -11.20 4.45
CA SER A 106 3.11 -11.70 5.54
C SER A 106 1.97 -10.74 5.93
N VAL A 107 1.91 -9.53 5.36
CA VAL A 107 0.84 -8.55 5.65
C VAL A 107 0.10 -8.21 4.36
N ASN A 108 -1.22 -8.36 4.38
CA ASN A 108 -2.08 -7.86 3.30
C ASN A 108 -2.19 -6.34 3.46
N ALA A 109 -1.32 -5.63 2.78
CA ALA A 109 -1.39 -4.18 2.69
C ALA A 109 -2.45 -3.77 1.68
N VAL A 110 -3.35 -2.89 2.10
CA VAL A 110 -4.28 -2.19 1.23
C VAL A 110 -3.82 -0.74 1.21
N ILE A 111 -3.36 -0.24 0.06
CA ILE A 111 -3.09 1.19 -0.14
C ILE A 111 -4.40 1.86 -0.57
#